data_AF-A0A151B7Z0-F1
#
_entry.id   AF-A0A151B7Z0-F1
#
_cell.length_a   1.000
_cell.length_b   1.000
_cell.length_c   1.000
_cell.angle_alpha   90.00
_cell.angle_beta   90.00
_cell.angle_gamma   90.00
#
_symmetry.space_group_name_H-M   'P 1'
#
loop_
_entity.id
_entity.type
_entity.pdbx_description
1 polymer ?
#
loop_
_entity_poly.entity_id
_entity_poly.type
_entity_poly.pdbx_seq_one_letter_code
_entity_poly.pdbx_strand_id
1 'polypeptide(L)' 'MDSKRAQQIIDSKKKETVYYKNTPVHIKEVDNKSDTVKVENLQTGKDFVVNVKTLNEDFGLKQ' A
#
# COMPACT_ATOMS: atom_id res chain seq x y z
N MET A 1 0.23 5.26 -6.47
CA MET A 1 0.50 4.07 -7.31
C MET A 1 -0.79 3.57 -7.96
N ASP A 2 -0.74 2.51 -8.78
CA ASP A 2 -1.92 1.90 -9.44
C ASP A 2 -2.28 0.51 -8.89
N SER A 3 -3.53 0.07 -9.09
CA SER A 3 -4.07 -1.23 -8.62
C SER A 3 -3.22 -2.42 -9.06
N LYS A 4 -2.70 -2.42 -10.29
CA LYS A 4 -1.79 -3.46 -10.80
C LYS A 4 -0.49 -3.53 -10.01
N ARG A 5 0.08 -2.36 -9.64
CA ARG A 5 1.32 -2.25 -8.87
C ARG A 5 1.09 -2.73 -7.43
N ALA A 6 -0.01 -2.32 -6.82
CA ALA A 6 -0.44 -2.80 -5.51
C ALA A 6 -0.60 -4.33 -5.46
N GLN A 7 -1.17 -4.91 -6.51
CA GLN A 7 -1.32 -6.37 -6.64
C GLN A 7 0.04 -7.07 -6.74
N GLN A 8 0.99 -6.49 -7.50
CA GLN A 8 2.34 -7.03 -7.59
C GLN A 8 3.08 -7.01 -6.25
N ILE A 9 2.87 -6.01 -5.40
CA ILE A 9 3.49 -5.94 -4.08
C ILE A 9 3.05 -7.11 -3.19
N ILE A 10 1.75 -7.44 -3.22
CA ILE A 10 1.21 -8.62 -2.51
C ILE A 10 1.81 -9.92 -3.08
N ASP A 11 1.82 -10.05 -4.41
CA ASP A 11 2.27 -11.27 -5.09
C ASP A 11 3.78 -11.52 -4.95
N SER A 12 4.58 -10.44 -4.93
CA SER A 12 6.03 -10.52 -4.91
C SER A 12 6.59 -11.09 -3.59
N LYS A 13 5.79 -11.20 -2.51
CA LYS A 13 6.20 -11.55 -1.13
C LYS A 13 7.32 -10.69 -0.54
N LYS A 14 7.87 -9.76 -1.32
CA LYS A 14 8.71 -8.67 -0.85
C LYS A 14 7.83 -7.80 0.01
N LYS A 15 8.22 -7.64 1.27
CA LYS A 15 7.61 -6.66 2.18
C LYS A 15 8.02 -5.26 1.72
N GLU A 16 7.51 -4.83 0.56
CA GLU A 16 7.64 -3.43 0.15
C GLU A 16 6.75 -2.61 1.08
N THR A 17 7.40 -1.70 1.80
CA THR A 17 6.69 -0.78 2.70
C THR A 17 6.08 0.30 1.83
N VAL A 18 4.76 0.47 1.95
CA VAL A 18 4.04 1.55 1.28
C VAL A 18 3.61 2.59 2.30
N TYR A 19 3.37 3.81 1.84
CA TYR A 19 3.02 4.93 2.69
C TYR A 19 1.67 5.51 2.29
N TYR A 20 0.84 5.70 3.29
CA TYR A 20 -0.39 6.47 3.20
C TYR A 20 -0.20 7.76 3.99
N LYS A 21 -0.20 8.92 3.33
CA LYS A 21 -0.04 10.23 4.01
C LYS A 21 1.12 10.24 5.02
N ASN A 22 2.31 9.82 4.58
CA ASN A 22 3.52 9.73 5.41
C ASN A 22 3.47 8.72 6.56
N THR A 23 2.44 7.85 6.58
CA THR A 23 2.28 6.76 7.55
C THR A 23 2.67 5.45 6.87
N PRO A 24 3.58 4.65 7.44
CA PRO A 24 3.92 3.34 6.90
C PRO A 24 2.73 2.38 7.07
N VAL A 25 2.31 1.78 5.97
CA VAL A 25 1.20 0.84 5.91
C VAL A 25 1.59 -0.40 5.10
N HIS A 26 0.86 -1.48 5.30
CA HIS A 26 1.05 -2.73 4.59
C HIS A 26 -0.22 -3.09 3.83
N ILE A 27 -0.11 -3.40 2.54
CA ILE A 27 -1.27 -3.76 1.72
C ILE A 27 -1.66 -5.19 2.07
N LYS A 28 -2.89 -5.37 2.56
CA LYS A 28 -3.46 -6.69 2.85
C LYS A 28 -4.29 -7.22 1.68
N GLU A 29 -5.04 -6.36 1.02
CA GLU A 29 -5.96 -6.74 -0.06
C GLU A 29 -6.14 -5.60 -1.06
N VAL A 30 -6.35 -5.95 -2.34
CA VAL A 30 -6.58 -4.99 -3.43
C VAL A 30 -7.92 -5.30 -4.08
N ASP A 31 -8.83 -4.33 -4.07
CA ASP A 31 -10.07 -4.39 -4.83
C ASP A 31 -9.88 -3.67 -6.17
N ASN A 32 -9.60 -4.46 -7.21
CA ASN A 32 -9.38 -3.95 -8.57
C ASN A 32 -10.66 -3.38 -9.22
N LYS A 33 -11.84 -3.61 -8.64
CA LYS A 33 -13.12 -3.09 -9.18
C LYS A 33 -13.35 -1.64 -8.78
N SER A 34 -12.93 -1.25 -7.59
CA SER A 34 -13.19 0.07 -6.99
C SER A 34 -11.94 0.94 -6.88
N ASP A 35 -10.78 0.45 -7.36
CA ASP A 35 -9.46 1.09 -7.20
C ASP A 35 -9.13 1.40 -5.72
N THR A 36 -9.62 0.55 -4.81
CA THR A 36 -9.40 0.66 -3.38
C THR A 36 -8.58 -0.50 -2.86
N VAL A 37 -7.83 -0.26 -1.79
CA VAL A 37 -6.99 -1.26 -1.16
C VAL A 37 -7.17 -1.24 0.34
N LYS A 38 -7.22 -2.42 0.95
CA LYS A 38 -7.22 -2.57 2.39
C LYS A 38 -5.78 -2.59 2.87
N VAL A 39 -5.45 -1.64 3.73
CA VAL A 39 -4.12 -1.50 4.31
C VAL A 39 -4.17 -1.64 5.82
N GLU A 40 -3.09 -2.14 6.39
CA GLU A 40 -2.86 -2.15 7.83
C GLU A 40 -1.86 -1.05 8.18
N ASN A 41 -2.21 -0.21 9.16
CA ASN A 41 -1.31 0.75 9.73
C ASN A 41 -0.21 0.02 10.52
N LEU A 42 1.06 0.18 10.15
CA LEU A 42 2.16 -0.47 10.88
C LEU A 42 2.44 0.21 12.23
N GLN A 43 2.01 1.46 12.44
CA GLN A 43 2.17 2.16 13.71
C GLN A 43 1.06 1.82 14.72
N THR A 44 -0.18 1.67 14.25
CA THR A 44 -1.34 1.46 15.14
C THR A 44 -1.93 0.06 15.08
N GLY A 45 -1.51 -0.78 14.13
CA GLY A 45 -2.05 -2.12 13.90
C GLY A 45 -3.49 -2.15 13.38
N LYS A 46 -4.05 -1.00 12.98
CA LYS A 46 -5.44 -0.88 12.53
C LYS A 46 -5.55 -1.06 11.03
N ASP A 47 -6.57 -1.80 10.59
CA ASP A 47 -6.93 -1.93 9.19
C ASP A 47 -7.86 -0.81 8.73
N PHE A 48 -7.66 -0.32 7.51
CA PHE A 48 -8.55 0.65 6.88
C PHE A 48 -8.46 0.56 5.36
N VAL A 49 -9.48 1.07 4.67
CA VAL A 49 -9.56 1.04 3.20
C VAL A 49 -9.22 2.43 2.67
N VAL A 50 -8.34 2.49 1.67
CA VAL A 50 -7.94 3.72 1.00
C VAL A 50 -7.94 3.53 -0.50
N ASN A 51 -8.03 4.64 -1.24
CA ASN A 51 -7.86 4.58 -2.69
C ASN A 51 -6.38 4.31 -3.02
N VAL A 52 -6.12 3.39 -3.95
CA VAL A 52 -4.76 2.98 -4.32
C VAL A 52 -3.89 4.15 -4.80
N LYS A 53 -4.52 5.17 -5.40
CA LYS A 53 -3.85 6.37 -5.91
C LYS A 53 -3.28 7.24 -4.80
N THR A 54 -3.79 7.11 -3.58
CA THR A 54 -3.32 7.86 -2.41
C THR A 54 -2.10 7.21 -1.74
N LEU A 55 -1.73 6.00 -2.16
CA LEU A 55 -0.56 5.30 -1.65
C LEU A 55 0.67 5.61 -2.49
N ASN A 56 1.78 5.77 -1.79
CA ASN A 56 3.10 5.98 -2.35
C ASN A 56 4.02 4.85 -1.92
N GLU A 57 4.77 4.28 -2.86
CA GLU A 57 5.86 3.36 -2.54
C GLU A 57 7.01 4.16 -1.94
N ASP A 58 7.79 3.56 -1.01
CA ASP A 58 9.07 4.13 -0.59
C ASP A 58 10.01 4.17 -1.81
N PHE A 59 10.01 5.28 -2.54
CA PHE A 59 11.15 5.62 -3.36
C PHE A 59 12.24 6.00 -2.37
N GLY A 60 12.98 4.98 -1.91
CA GLY A 60 14.16 5.19 -1.09
C GLY A 60 14.93 6.37 -1.66
N LEU A 61 15.10 7.40 -0.84
CA LEU A 61 15.93 8.56 -1.14
C LEU A 61 17.27 8.04 -1.66
N LYS A 62 17.43 8.00 -2.98
CA LYS A 62 18.74 7.99 -3.60
C LYS A 62 19.32 9.36 -3.28
N GLN A 63 20.12 9.41 -2.22
CA GLN A 63 21.11 10.46 -2.01
C GLN A 63 22.07 10.50 -3.20
#